data_AF-A0A370AQX6-F1
#
_entry.id   AF-A0A370AQX6-F1
#
_cell.length_a   1.000
_cell.length_b   1.000
_cell.length_c   1.000
_cell.angle_alpha   90.00
_cell.angle_beta   90.00
_cell.angle_gamma   90.00
#
_symmetry.space_group_name_H-M   'P 1'
#
loop_
_entity.id
_entity.type
_entity.pdbx_description
1 polymer ?
#
loop_
_entity_poly.entity_id
_entity_poly.type
_entity_poly.pdbx_seq_one_letter_code
_entity_poly.pdbx_strand_id
1 'polypeptide(L)'
;MISKSENNKTNRQLQAERTKQNIFATARELIEKQGFDKVTINEICRTAGISKGLFYHYYKSKDDIIIEGYSECDEYFDKHVRNSLSAENYLDRIVEFIDYQILYAVKLGIDLIIQTYKSQIQHGNDFFISEDRVITVILKEIIGEGQGKNEIRSDLSPEYITNYILRFSRGLLYDWCLHDGKYDIEKTAHEALVRLIELFRVNK
;
A
#
# COMPACT_ATOMS: atom_id res chain seq x y z
N MET A 1 -33.91 -4.94 -12.59
CA MET A 1 -34.08 -4.18 -11.34
C MET A 1 -33.32 -4.92 -10.26
N ILE A 2 -32.09 -4.47 -9.94
CA ILE A 2 -31.29 -4.99 -8.84
C ILE A 2 -30.98 -3.80 -7.92
N SER A 3 -31.06 -4.09 -6.64
CA SER A 3 -31.20 -3.23 -5.46
C SER A 3 -30.19 -2.09 -5.34
N LYS A 4 -30.72 -0.86 -5.29
CA LYS A 4 -30.09 0.25 -4.57
C LYS A 4 -30.29 0.02 -3.06
N SER A 5 -29.30 -0.58 -2.40
CA SER A 5 -29.24 -0.60 -0.93
C SER A 5 -27.83 -0.29 -0.46
N GLU A 6 -27.35 0.90 -0.79
CA GLU A 6 -26.16 1.46 -0.16
C GLU A 6 -26.44 2.90 0.26
N ASN A 7 -26.03 3.20 1.49
CA ASN A 7 -25.95 4.51 2.12
C ASN A 7 -27.16 5.00 2.96
N ASN A 8 -27.46 4.32 4.07
CA ASN A 8 -28.27 4.89 5.15
C ASN A 8 -27.46 4.92 6.47
N LYS A 9 -26.37 5.69 6.49
CA LYS A 9 -25.62 5.97 7.72
C LYS A 9 -26.35 7.04 8.54
N THR A 10 -26.46 6.82 9.85
CA THR A 10 -27.03 7.81 10.77
C THR A 10 -26.14 9.04 10.87
N ASN A 11 -26.71 10.20 11.24
CA ASN A 11 -25.95 11.44 11.43
C ASN A 11 -24.81 11.26 12.46
N ARG A 12 -25.03 10.43 13.49
CA ARG A 12 -24.00 10.06 14.48
C ARG A 12 -22.85 9.26 13.87
N GLN A 13 -23.12 8.33 12.95
CA GLN A 13 -22.07 7.57 12.26
C GLN A 13 -21.26 8.47 11.33
N LEU A 14 -21.93 9.36 10.58
CA LEU A 14 -21.26 10.33 9.71
C LEU A 14 -20.34 11.27 10.52
N GLN A 15 -20.80 11.72 11.70
CA GLN A 15 -19.99 12.54 12.58
C GLN A 15 -18.77 11.78 13.13
N ALA A 16 -18.93 10.49 13.47
CA ALA A 16 -17.83 9.66 13.92
C ALA A 16 -16.77 9.46 12.83
N GLU A 17 -17.20 9.18 11.59
CA GLU A 17 -16.30 9.05 10.43
C GLU A 17 -15.54 10.33 10.15
N ARG A 18 -16.22 11.48 10.13
CA ARG A 18 -15.56 12.79 9.97
C ARG A 18 -14.54 13.06 11.06
N THR A 19 -14.86 12.71 12.30
CA THR A 19 -13.95 12.89 13.44
C THR A 19 -12.71 12.00 13.27
N LYS A 20 -12.91 10.72 12.93
CA LYS A 20 -11.80 9.79 12.68
C LYS A 20 -10.91 10.27 11.54
N GLN A 21 -11.50 10.66 10.41
CA GLN A 21 -10.77 11.21 9.26
C GLN A 21 -9.98 12.48 9.61
N ASN A 22 -10.56 13.37 10.42
CA ASN A 22 -9.86 14.57 10.87
C ASN A 22 -8.62 14.23 11.72
N ILE A 23 -8.73 13.25 12.62
CA ILE A 23 -7.59 12.79 13.44
C ILE A 23 -6.50 12.21 12.53
N PHE A 24 -6.88 11.33 11.59
CA PHE A 24 -5.96 10.71 10.64
C PHE A 24 -5.22 11.76 9.79
N ALA A 25 -5.98 12.67 9.15
CA ALA A 25 -5.40 13.71 8.30
C ALA A 25 -4.46 14.64 9.08
N THR A 26 -4.87 15.06 10.28
CA THR A 26 -4.03 15.89 11.16
C THR A 26 -2.75 15.17 11.56
N ALA A 27 -2.85 13.90 11.94
CA ALA A 27 -1.69 13.12 12.32
C ALA A 27 -0.73 12.93 11.15
N ARG A 28 -1.25 12.62 9.96
CA ARG A 28 -0.46 12.45 8.74
C ARG A 28 0.30 13.73 8.39
N GLU A 29 -0.37 14.88 8.42
CA GLU A 29 0.27 16.18 8.14
C GLU A 29 1.38 16.49 9.15
N LEU A 30 1.16 16.21 10.44
CA LEU A 30 2.20 16.40 11.45
C LEU A 30 3.38 15.45 11.24
N ILE A 31 3.11 14.18 10.92
CA ILE A 31 4.12 13.15 10.67
C ILE A 31 4.97 13.52 9.45
N GLU A 32 4.33 13.99 8.38
CA GLU A 32 5.02 14.44 7.16
C GLU A 32 5.94 15.64 7.42
N LYS A 33 5.51 16.59 8.27
CA LYS A 33 6.30 17.79 8.58
C LYS A 33 7.43 17.56 9.58
N GLN A 34 7.24 16.68 10.56
CA GLN A 34 8.12 16.58 11.72
C GLN A 34 8.85 15.24 11.82
N GLY A 35 8.41 14.23 11.07
CA GLY A 35 8.82 12.83 11.20
C GLY A 35 8.01 12.10 12.27
N PHE A 36 7.76 10.82 12.03
CA PHE A 36 6.88 10.00 12.87
C PHE A 36 7.28 10.04 14.35
N ASP A 37 8.56 9.83 14.66
CA ASP A 37 9.03 9.70 16.05
C ASP A 37 8.86 10.98 16.87
N LYS A 38 8.87 12.16 16.23
CA LYS A 38 8.77 13.46 16.94
C LYS A 38 7.33 13.85 17.28
N VAL A 39 6.36 13.38 16.51
CA VAL A 39 4.93 13.70 16.73
C VAL A 39 4.38 12.96 17.93
N THR A 40 3.69 13.68 18.81
CA THR A 40 3.04 13.09 19.99
C THR A 40 1.51 13.02 19.83
N ILE A 41 0.87 12.04 20.50
CA ILE A 41 -0.60 11.94 20.55
C ILE A 41 -1.23 13.24 21.09
N ASN A 42 -0.59 13.87 22.10
CA ASN A 42 -1.09 15.12 22.66
C ASN A 42 -1.07 16.26 21.62
N GLU A 43 -0.03 16.33 20.79
CA GLU A 43 0.06 17.31 19.72
C GLU A 43 -1.01 17.05 18.65
N ILE A 44 -1.20 15.80 18.23
CA ILE A 44 -2.28 15.41 17.30
C ILE A 44 -3.63 15.85 17.87
N CYS A 45 -3.90 15.55 19.15
CA CYS A 45 -5.17 15.91 19.79
C CYS A 45 -5.39 17.43 19.82
N ARG A 46 -4.35 18.18 20.19
CA ARG A 46 -4.40 19.64 20.24
C ARG A 46 -4.68 20.24 18.86
N THR A 47 -3.97 19.78 17.84
CA THR A 47 -4.10 20.28 16.46
C THR A 47 -5.45 19.88 15.85
N ALA A 48 -5.92 18.66 16.10
CA ALA A 48 -7.21 18.17 15.61
C ALA A 48 -8.41 18.72 16.40
N GLY A 49 -8.18 19.45 17.50
CA GLY A 49 -9.24 20.01 18.35
C GLY A 49 -10.05 18.97 19.12
N ILE A 50 -9.42 17.84 19.52
CA ILE A 50 -10.09 16.74 20.22
C ILE A 50 -9.48 16.45 21.59
N SER A 51 -10.20 15.71 22.43
CA SER A 51 -9.65 15.19 23.68
C SER A 51 -8.79 13.95 23.45
N LYS A 52 -7.85 13.67 24.37
CA LYS A 52 -7.04 12.46 24.34
C LYS A 52 -7.88 11.18 24.46
N GLY A 53 -8.97 11.22 25.22
CA GLY A 53 -9.90 10.11 25.33
C GLY A 53 -10.61 9.79 24.01
N LEU A 54 -10.94 10.82 23.23
CA LEU A 54 -11.53 10.65 21.90
C LEU A 54 -10.51 10.10 20.89
N PHE A 55 -9.23 10.46 21.00
CA PHE A 55 -8.18 9.82 20.22
C PHE A 55 -8.13 8.31 20.53
N TYR A 56 -8.04 7.94 21.81
CA TYR A 56 -7.99 6.53 22.22
C TYR A 56 -9.27 5.73 21.92
N HIS A 57 -10.38 6.41 21.67
CA HIS A 57 -11.58 5.77 21.15
C HIS A 57 -11.42 5.24 19.72
N TYR A 58 -10.64 5.94 18.88
CA TYR A 58 -10.40 5.57 17.48
C TYR A 58 -9.09 4.82 17.27
N TYR A 59 -8.03 5.20 17.99
CA TYR A 59 -6.66 4.70 17.82
C TYR A 59 -6.04 4.37 19.17
N LYS A 60 -5.59 3.13 19.37
CA LYS A 60 -4.89 2.68 20.58
C LYS A 60 -3.47 3.22 20.64
N SER A 61 -2.81 3.40 19.50
CA SER A 61 -1.47 4.00 19.41
C SER A 61 -1.31 4.88 18.18
N LYS A 62 -0.15 5.53 18.06
CA LYS A 62 0.23 6.27 16.85
C LYS A 62 0.49 5.31 15.66
N ASP A 63 0.80 4.05 15.93
CA ASP A 63 1.03 3.04 14.90
C ASP A 63 -0.26 2.68 14.17
N ASP A 64 -1.40 2.70 14.86
CA ASP A 64 -2.71 2.46 14.24
C ASP A 64 -3.02 3.48 13.11
N ILE A 65 -2.39 4.66 13.14
CA ILE A 65 -2.48 5.67 12.07
C ILE A 65 -1.75 5.17 10.82
N ILE A 66 -0.59 4.50 10.98
CA ILE A 66 0.12 3.86 9.86
C ILE A 66 -0.78 2.77 9.25
N ILE A 67 -1.45 1.99 10.11
CA ILE A 67 -2.37 0.92 9.70
C ILE A 67 -3.61 1.46 8.97
N GLU A 68 -3.99 2.72 9.16
CA GLU A 68 -5.08 3.30 8.39
C GLU A 68 -4.61 3.84 7.02
N GLY A 69 -3.40 4.37 6.91
CA GLY A 69 -2.83 4.81 5.63
C GLY A 69 -2.67 3.68 4.60
N TYR A 70 -2.62 2.46 5.10
CA TYR A 70 -2.71 1.20 4.38
C TYR A 70 -4.03 1.00 3.64
N SER A 71 -5.17 1.28 4.27
CA SER A 71 -6.48 1.23 3.59
C SER A 71 -6.62 2.31 2.53
N GLU A 72 -6.04 3.49 2.76
CA GLU A 72 -5.98 4.56 1.75
C GLU A 72 -5.13 4.15 0.54
N CYS A 73 -4.02 3.44 0.78
CA CYS A 73 -3.21 2.86 -0.29
C CYS A 73 -4.03 1.86 -1.12
N ASP A 74 -4.73 0.93 -0.48
CA ASP A 74 -5.59 -0.03 -1.19
C ASP A 74 -6.69 0.68 -1.99
N GLU A 75 -7.34 1.71 -1.42
CA GLU A 75 -8.35 2.50 -2.12
C GLU A 75 -7.76 3.25 -3.33
N TYR A 76 -6.54 3.79 -3.20
CA TYR A 76 -5.83 4.43 -4.30
C TYR A 76 -5.54 3.43 -5.44
N PHE A 77 -5.05 2.24 -5.11
CA PHE A 77 -4.76 1.20 -6.11
C PHE A 77 -6.02 0.72 -6.83
N ASP A 78 -7.12 0.52 -6.09
CA ASP A 78 -8.37 0.07 -6.69
C ASP A 78 -8.97 1.11 -7.64
N LYS A 79 -9.00 2.38 -7.21
CA LYS A 79 -9.68 3.45 -7.96
C LYS A 79 -8.85 4.05 -9.08
N HIS A 80 -7.54 4.14 -8.89
CA HIS A 80 -6.67 4.92 -9.76
C HIS A 80 -5.68 4.09 -10.55
N VAL A 81 -5.20 2.95 -10.02
CA VAL A 81 -4.15 2.15 -10.68
C VAL A 81 -4.75 1.01 -11.50
N ARG A 82 -5.72 0.28 -10.95
CA ARG A 82 -6.34 -0.91 -11.58
C ARG A 82 -6.72 -0.70 -13.05
N ASN A 83 -7.29 0.47 -13.38
CA ASN A 83 -7.76 0.81 -14.73
C ASN A 83 -6.83 1.75 -15.51
N SER A 84 -5.67 2.14 -14.95
CA SER A 84 -4.72 3.04 -15.61
C SER A 84 -3.57 2.29 -16.29
N LEU A 85 -3.44 0.99 -16.07
CA LEU A 85 -2.40 0.17 -16.70
C LEU A 85 -2.58 0.16 -18.21
N SER A 86 -1.51 0.47 -18.93
CA SER A 86 -1.52 0.78 -20.36
C SER A 86 -0.61 -0.12 -21.19
N ALA A 87 0.29 -0.88 -20.56
CA ALA A 87 1.17 -1.79 -21.27
C ALA A 87 0.40 -2.84 -22.10
N GLU A 88 0.92 -3.16 -23.29
CA GLU A 88 0.26 -4.06 -24.25
C GLU A 88 0.25 -5.52 -23.78
N ASN A 89 1.36 -5.98 -23.19
CA ASN A 89 1.50 -7.34 -22.69
C ASN A 89 1.47 -7.39 -21.15
N TYR A 90 1.09 -8.54 -20.61
CA TYR A 90 0.85 -8.74 -19.18
C TYR A 90 2.13 -8.76 -18.34
N LEU A 91 3.28 -9.11 -18.92
CA LEU A 91 4.58 -9.03 -18.24
C LEU A 91 4.95 -7.56 -17.98
N ASP A 92 4.79 -6.69 -18.96
CA ASP A 92 5.05 -5.26 -18.82
C ASP A 92 4.00 -4.58 -17.92
N ARG A 93 2.74 -5.05 -17.91
CA ARG A 93 1.72 -4.58 -16.94
C ARG A 93 2.10 -4.88 -15.49
N ILE A 94 2.79 -6.00 -15.23
CA ILE A 94 3.34 -6.30 -13.89
C ILE A 94 4.39 -5.24 -13.51
N VAL A 95 5.29 -4.90 -14.44
CA VAL A 95 6.32 -3.87 -14.20
C VAL A 95 5.64 -2.52 -13.92
N GLU A 96 4.73 -2.09 -14.79
CA GLU A 96 3.99 -0.83 -14.63
C GLU A 96 3.24 -0.78 -13.29
N PHE A 97 2.58 -1.87 -12.90
CA PHE A 97 1.87 -1.96 -11.62
C PHE A 97 2.80 -1.79 -10.41
N ILE A 98 3.97 -2.43 -10.44
CA ILE A 98 4.94 -2.29 -9.35
C ILE A 98 5.62 -0.91 -9.38
N ASP A 99 5.82 -0.30 -10.55
CA ASP A 99 6.30 1.09 -10.64
C ASP A 99 5.32 2.05 -9.93
N TYR A 100 4.01 1.87 -10.10
CA TYR A 100 3.02 2.62 -9.31
C TYR A 100 3.16 2.38 -7.80
N GLN A 101 3.49 1.15 -7.37
CA GLN A 101 3.74 0.82 -5.97
C GLN A 101 4.98 1.52 -5.42
N ILE A 102 6.08 1.53 -6.18
CA ILE A 102 7.32 2.21 -5.80
C ILE A 102 7.11 3.72 -5.75
N LEU A 103 6.45 4.30 -6.76
CA LEU A 103 6.14 5.73 -6.80
C LEU A 103 5.25 6.15 -5.62
N TYR A 104 4.25 5.34 -5.27
CA TYR A 104 3.43 5.60 -4.09
C TYR A 104 4.25 5.56 -2.81
N ALA A 105 5.15 4.58 -2.65
CA ALA A 105 6.04 4.48 -1.49
C ALA A 105 7.00 5.68 -1.38
N VAL A 106 7.57 6.15 -2.49
CA VAL A 106 8.40 7.36 -2.55
C VAL A 106 7.59 8.59 -2.14
N LYS A 107 6.36 8.74 -2.64
CA LYS A 107 5.45 9.83 -2.28
C LYS A 107 5.10 9.85 -0.79
N LEU A 108 4.96 8.69 -0.17
CA LEU A 108 4.75 8.59 1.28
C LEU A 108 5.94 9.07 2.11
N GLY A 109 7.14 9.03 1.53
CA GLY A 109 8.39 9.41 2.19
C GLY A 109 9.00 8.26 2.99
N ILE A 110 10.34 8.24 3.00
CA ILE A 110 11.14 7.17 3.60
C ILE A 110 10.82 6.92 5.07
N ASP A 111 10.61 7.97 5.85
CA ASP A 111 10.31 7.86 7.29
C ASP A 111 9.09 6.98 7.53
N LEU A 112 8.02 7.16 6.73
CA LEU A 112 6.80 6.38 6.90
C LEU A 112 7.02 4.93 6.50
N ILE A 113 7.78 4.68 5.42
CA ILE A 113 8.12 3.32 4.99
C ILE A 113 8.96 2.59 6.05
N ILE A 114 9.94 3.25 6.67
CA ILE A 114 10.71 2.70 7.80
C ILE A 114 9.79 2.30 8.95
N GLN A 115 8.85 3.16 9.32
CA GLN A 115 7.94 2.91 10.43
C GLN A 115 6.94 1.79 10.11
N THR A 116 6.51 1.69 8.86
CA THR A 116 5.74 0.55 8.35
C THR A 116 6.46 -0.78 8.58
N TYR A 117 7.74 -0.89 8.19
CA TYR A 117 8.51 -2.11 8.40
C TYR A 117 8.77 -2.40 9.88
N LYS A 118 9.09 -1.38 10.69
CA LYS A 118 9.24 -1.54 12.15
C LYS A 118 7.97 -2.06 12.79
N SER A 119 6.82 -1.46 12.46
CA SER A 119 5.51 -1.84 12.99
C SER A 119 5.16 -3.30 12.63
N GLN A 120 5.46 -3.74 11.40
CA GLN A 120 5.26 -5.14 11.00
C GLN A 120 6.08 -6.11 11.86
N ILE A 121 7.38 -5.82 12.04
CA ILE A 121 8.29 -6.70 12.78
C ILE A 121 7.97 -6.72 14.27
N GLN A 122 7.64 -5.57 14.86
CA GLN A 122 7.45 -5.43 16.31
C GLN A 122 6.03 -5.78 16.77
N HIS A 123 5.02 -5.52 15.95
CA HIS A 123 3.62 -5.67 16.32
C HIS A 123 2.89 -6.76 15.53
N GLY A 124 3.58 -7.48 14.63
CA GLY A 124 3.02 -8.63 13.92
C GLY A 124 1.85 -8.25 13.00
N ASN A 125 1.93 -7.09 12.36
CA ASN A 125 0.88 -6.67 11.44
C ASN A 125 1.06 -7.36 10.08
N ASP A 126 0.18 -8.31 9.78
CA ASP A 126 0.19 -9.10 8.55
C ASP A 126 -0.37 -8.34 7.33
N PHE A 127 -0.72 -7.06 7.45
CA PHE A 127 -1.37 -6.31 6.38
C PHE A 127 -0.60 -6.34 5.05
N PHE A 128 0.73 -6.27 5.05
CA PHE A 128 1.52 -6.33 3.80
C PHE A 128 1.64 -7.72 3.18
N ILE A 129 1.34 -8.76 3.95
CA ILE A 129 1.39 -10.16 3.51
C ILE A 129 -0.01 -10.76 3.37
N SER A 130 -1.06 -9.99 3.66
CA SER A 130 -2.44 -10.42 3.51
C SER A 130 -2.76 -10.69 2.04
N GLU A 131 -3.37 -11.86 1.81
CA GLU A 131 -3.81 -12.30 0.48
C GLU A 131 -5.06 -11.54 0.02
N ASP A 132 -5.84 -11.00 0.95
CA ASP A 132 -7.07 -10.25 0.68
C ASP A 132 -6.81 -8.77 0.35
N ARG A 133 -5.55 -8.34 0.34
CA ARG A 133 -5.16 -6.97 -0.04
C ARG A 133 -5.50 -6.69 -1.48
N VAL A 134 -6.02 -5.49 -1.73
CA VAL A 134 -6.32 -5.01 -3.09
C VAL A 134 -5.10 -5.13 -4.00
N ILE A 135 -3.93 -4.74 -3.52
CA ILE A 135 -2.69 -4.85 -4.30
C ILE A 135 -2.38 -6.31 -4.69
N THR A 136 -2.54 -7.24 -3.75
CA THR A 136 -2.33 -8.68 -4.00
C THR A 136 -3.34 -9.22 -5.01
N VAL A 137 -4.61 -8.84 -4.85
CA VAL A 137 -5.70 -9.26 -5.74
C VAL A 137 -5.48 -8.74 -7.16
N ILE A 138 -5.19 -7.45 -7.35
CA ILE A 138 -4.96 -6.86 -8.68
C ILE A 138 -3.78 -7.56 -9.37
N LEU A 139 -2.66 -7.76 -8.66
CA LEU A 139 -1.49 -8.40 -9.26
C LEU A 139 -1.79 -9.86 -9.65
N LYS A 140 -2.53 -10.59 -8.81
CA LYS A 140 -2.97 -11.97 -9.10
C LYS A 140 -3.89 -12.03 -10.33
N GLU A 141 -4.76 -11.05 -10.51
CA GLU A 141 -5.62 -10.91 -11.70
C GLU A 141 -4.79 -10.66 -12.97
N ILE A 142 -3.85 -9.71 -12.95
CA ILE A 142 -2.94 -9.43 -14.08
C ILE A 142 -2.20 -10.72 -14.49
N ILE A 143 -1.67 -11.46 -13.52
CA ILE A 143 -0.96 -12.72 -13.78
C ILE A 143 -1.90 -13.78 -14.36
N GLY A 144 -3.08 -13.95 -13.78
CA GLY A 144 -4.07 -14.92 -14.25
C GLY A 144 -4.54 -14.66 -15.68
N GLU A 145 -4.75 -13.38 -16.04
CA GLU A 145 -5.08 -12.99 -17.41
C GLU A 145 -3.91 -13.24 -18.38
N GLY A 146 -2.68 -12.91 -17.98
CA GLY A 146 -1.48 -13.19 -18.77
C GLY A 146 -1.23 -14.68 -19.01
N GLN A 147 -1.58 -15.54 -18.04
CA GLN A 147 -1.57 -17.00 -18.23
C GLN A 147 -2.64 -17.44 -19.22
N GLY A 148 -3.85 -16.86 -19.16
CA GLY A 148 -4.92 -17.12 -20.12
C GLY A 148 -4.58 -16.70 -21.57
N LYS A 149 -3.66 -15.75 -21.73
CA LYS A 149 -3.12 -15.31 -23.04
C LYS A 149 -1.84 -16.02 -23.47
N ASN A 150 -1.32 -16.95 -22.67
CA ASN A 150 -0.07 -17.65 -22.91
C ASN A 150 1.14 -16.69 -23.06
N GLU A 151 1.12 -15.57 -22.31
CA GLU A 151 2.24 -14.64 -22.19
C GLU A 151 3.08 -14.95 -20.94
N ILE A 152 2.42 -15.47 -19.90
CA ILE A 152 3.02 -15.89 -18.63
C ILE A 152 2.87 -17.42 -18.51
N ARG A 153 3.94 -18.09 -18.05
CA ARG A 153 3.96 -19.54 -17.83
C ARG A 153 2.88 -19.98 -16.84
N SER A 154 2.21 -21.08 -17.14
CA SER A 154 1.07 -21.61 -16.38
C SER A 154 1.40 -22.84 -15.52
N ASP A 155 2.65 -23.30 -15.53
CA ASP A 155 3.14 -24.36 -14.63
C ASP A 155 3.35 -23.86 -13.19
N LEU A 156 3.39 -22.54 -12.99
CA LEU A 156 3.39 -21.89 -11.68
C LEU A 156 2.01 -21.27 -11.42
N SER A 157 1.51 -21.34 -10.19
CA SER A 157 0.23 -20.71 -9.84
C SER A 157 0.33 -19.19 -9.85
N PRO A 158 -0.76 -18.45 -10.18
CA PRO A 158 -0.80 -17.00 -10.05
C PRO A 158 -0.37 -16.50 -8.67
N GLU A 159 -0.76 -17.22 -7.63
CA GLU A 159 -0.43 -16.91 -6.25
C GLU A 159 1.06 -17.03 -5.94
N TYR A 160 1.73 -18.06 -6.47
CA TYR A 160 3.17 -18.22 -6.33
C TYR A 160 3.91 -17.04 -6.98
N ILE A 161 3.55 -16.70 -8.23
CA ILE A 161 4.17 -15.61 -8.98
C ILE A 161 3.92 -14.27 -8.27
N THR A 162 2.68 -14.01 -7.82
CA THR A 162 2.29 -12.81 -7.06
C THR A 162 3.16 -12.66 -5.81
N ASN A 163 3.24 -13.71 -4.98
CA ASN A 163 4.02 -13.70 -3.77
C ASN A 163 5.52 -13.50 -4.03
N TYR A 164 6.04 -14.08 -5.11
CA TYR A 164 7.42 -13.90 -5.54
C TYR A 164 7.73 -12.44 -5.87
N ILE A 165 6.91 -11.81 -6.73
CA ILE A 165 7.09 -10.41 -7.15
C ILE A 165 6.95 -9.46 -5.95
N LEU A 166 5.93 -9.64 -5.10
CA LEU A 166 5.74 -8.78 -3.93
C LEU A 166 6.87 -8.92 -2.91
N ARG A 167 7.43 -10.13 -2.72
CA ARG A 167 8.61 -10.32 -1.86
C ARG A 167 9.82 -9.59 -2.42
N PHE A 168 10.04 -9.66 -3.72
CA PHE A 168 11.12 -8.94 -4.39
C PHE A 168 10.97 -7.42 -4.27
N SER A 169 9.80 -6.88 -4.61
CA SER A 169 9.48 -5.45 -4.47
C SER A 169 9.69 -4.95 -3.04
N ARG A 170 9.16 -5.67 -2.03
CA ARG A 170 9.37 -5.33 -0.62
C ARG A 170 10.86 -5.38 -0.22
N GLY A 171 11.64 -6.29 -0.79
CA GLY A 171 13.08 -6.38 -0.57
C GLY A 171 13.82 -5.14 -1.08
N LEU A 172 13.44 -4.64 -2.26
CA LEU A 172 14.01 -3.41 -2.83
C LEU A 172 13.68 -2.18 -1.99
N LEU A 173 12.42 -2.04 -1.55
CA LEU A 173 12.02 -0.95 -0.65
C LEU A 173 12.71 -1.03 0.72
N TYR A 174 12.88 -2.24 1.25
CA TYR A 174 13.61 -2.44 2.50
C TYR A 174 15.09 -2.06 2.35
N ASP A 175 15.75 -2.48 1.28
CA ASP A 175 17.14 -2.09 0.99
C ASP A 175 17.28 -0.57 0.81
N TRP A 176 16.32 0.08 0.16
CA TRP A 176 16.27 1.53 0.02
C TRP A 176 16.19 2.23 1.38
N CYS A 177 15.38 1.71 2.30
CA CYS A 177 15.32 2.19 3.68
C CYS A 177 16.66 2.01 4.42
N LEU A 178 17.36 0.89 4.23
CA LEU A 178 18.68 0.67 4.85
C LEU A 178 19.75 1.66 4.35
N HIS A 179 19.56 2.20 3.14
CA HIS A 179 20.44 3.19 2.54
C HIS A 179 19.99 4.64 2.77
N ASP A 180 19.06 4.90 3.70
CA ASP A 180 18.48 6.23 3.97
C ASP A 180 17.91 6.90 2.70
N GLY A 181 17.44 6.09 1.74
CA GLY A 181 16.84 6.56 0.51
C GLY A 181 17.80 7.27 -0.45
N LYS A 182 19.10 7.04 -0.30
CA LYS A 182 20.17 7.77 -1.03
C LYS A 182 20.28 7.45 -2.51
N TYR A 183 19.58 6.43 -3.01
CA TYR A 183 19.58 6.07 -4.42
C TYR A 183 18.17 6.16 -5.02
N ASP A 184 18.14 6.27 -6.34
CA ASP A 184 16.93 6.32 -7.14
C ASP A 184 16.25 4.94 -7.15
N ILE A 185 15.30 4.75 -6.25
CA ILE A 185 14.56 3.49 -6.11
C ILE A 185 13.61 3.26 -7.28
N GLU A 186 13.06 4.31 -7.90
CA GLU A 186 12.15 4.19 -9.04
C GLU A 186 12.90 3.54 -10.21
N LYS A 187 14.05 4.11 -10.59
CA LYS A 187 14.90 3.55 -11.64
C LYS A 187 15.43 2.17 -11.27
N THR A 188 15.94 2.00 -10.05
CA THR A 188 16.55 0.74 -9.62
C THR A 188 15.52 -0.40 -9.60
N ALA A 189 14.32 -0.14 -9.07
CA ALA A 189 13.25 -1.13 -9.02
C ALA A 189 12.75 -1.49 -10.42
N HIS A 190 12.50 -0.50 -11.27
CA HIS A 190 12.07 -0.73 -12.66
C HIS A 190 13.04 -1.65 -13.41
N GLU A 191 14.34 -1.31 -13.41
CA GLU A 191 15.35 -2.12 -14.08
C GLU A 191 15.48 -3.53 -13.49
N ALA A 192 15.29 -3.68 -12.18
CA ALA A 192 15.35 -4.96 -11.49
C ALA A 192 14.13 -5.84 -11.84
N LEU A 193 12.95 -5.24 -11.92
CA LEU A 193 11.68 -5.92 -12.24
C LEU A 193 11.63 -6.37 -13.69
N VAL A 194 12.07 -5.54 -14.64
CA VAL A 194 12.17 -5.92 -16.06
C VAL A 194 13.01 -7.19 -16.24
N ARG A 195 14.05 -7.39 -15.41
CA ARG A 195 14.84 -8.63 -15.43
C ARG A 195 14.15 -9.78 -14.71
N LEU A 196 13.47 -9.51 -13.60
CA LEU A 196 12.80 -10.52 -12.79
C LEU A 196 11.65 -11.19 -13.56
N ILE A 197 10.81 -10.40 -14.23
CA ILE A 197 9.59 -10.87 -14.89
C ILE A 197 9.87 -11.87 -16.02
N GLU A 198 11.05 -11.84 -16.62
CA GLU A 198 11.49 -12.80 -17.64
C GLU A 198 11.50 -14.25 -17.14
N LEU A 199 11.66 -14.49 -15.83
CA LEU A 199 11.56 -15.82 -15.22
C LEU A 199 10.17 -16.46 -15.39
N PHE A 200 9.15 -15.63 -15.61
CA PHE A 200 7.76 -16.02 -15.73
C PHE A 200 7.25 -16.00 -17.18
N ARG A 201 8.08 -15.59 -18.15
CA ARG A 201 7.74 -15.69 -19.57
C ARG A 201 7.52 -17.16 -19.95
N VAL A 202 6.60 -17.41 -20.88
CA VAL A 202 6.43 -18.75 -21.46
C VAL A 202 7.73 -19.19 -22.13
N ASN A 203 8.24 -20.35 -21.71
CA ASN A 203 9.36 -20.99 -22.39
C ASN A 203 8.89 -21.48 -23.77
N LYS A 204 9.58 -21.05 -24.83
CA LYS A 204 9.41 -21.62 -26.17
C LYS A 204 10.03 -23.00 -26.27
#